data_AF-A0A7C1VS42-F1
#
_entry.id   AF-A0A7C1VS42-F1
#
_cell.length_a   1.000
_cell.length_b   1.000
_cell.length_c   1.000
_cell.angle_alpha   90.00
_cell.angle_beta   90.00
_cell.angle_gamma   90.00
#
_symmetry.space_group_name_H-M   'P 1'
#
loop_
_entity.id
_entity.type
_entity.pdbx_description
1 polymer ?
#
loop_
_entity_poly.entity_id
_entity_poly.type
_entity_poly.pdbx_seq_one_letter_code
_entity_poly.pdbx_strand_id
1 'polypeptide(L)'
;MNMAFNEETYRGDFTFKNSPESVRRFPFPFDEDEYMYSVNIEAHTAGEPGSVVEHPIDVDEHYVAECKERAIVLSEDHTRCVALPHMMDAQWDMVDLIMTSLSESYPSEFQLTKDGDNWHWVNKPLDIDDTFVFGDKSTLPMDPFEYVMRQVQGDWVIMDQRDDDLYADLGMVTGQADWSVAFDAGMSFKEWHAPVPHAPEMGIFDRALKYLLHLQYGSPVRRTNWRMCVNPRLDTSSETYDVWGTDNMSATKENAGDKVFLRVELQALFRLPRS
;
A
#
# COMPACT_ATOMS: atom_id res chain seq x y z
N MET A 1 12.95 18.41 10.81
CA MET A 1 12.91 19.30 9.64
C MET A 1 11.67 18.88 8.89
N ASN A 2 10.76 19.80 8.55
CA ASN A 2 9.54 19.41 7.84
C ASN A 2 9.91 18.82 6.47
N MET A 3 9.32 17.70 6.09
CA MET A 3 9.43 17.16 4.74
C MET A 3 8.83 18.13 3.72
N ALA A 4 9.50 18.29 2.57
CA ALA A 4 8.96 19.01 1.43
C ALA A 4 8.23 18.01 0.53
N PHE A 5 6.94 18.24 0.28
CA PHE A 5 6.13 17.37 -0.57
C PHE A 5 5.96 17.97 -1.96
N ASN A 6 6.02 17.12 -2.98
CA ASN A 6 5.86 17.48 -4.37
C ASN A 6 4.38 17.64 -4.75
N GLU A 7 4.16 18.50 -5.74
CA GLU A 7 2.89 18.60 -6.48
C GLU A 7 3.14 18.03 -7.88
N GLU A 8 2.63 16.82 -8.12
CA GLU A 8 2.90 16.05 -9.33
C GLU A 8 1.70 15.18 -9.72
N THR A 9 1.79 14.55 -10.89
CA THR A 9 0.69 13.81 -11.52
C THR A 9 1.15 12.42 -11.98
N TYR A 10 0.33 11.40 -11.70
CA TYR A 10 0.50 10.00 -12.15
C TYR A 10 -0.41 9.64 -13.32
N ARG A 11 -1.01 10.65 -13.94
CA ARG A 11 -1.95 10.55 -15.06
C ARG A 11 -1.87 11.80 -15.93
N GLY A 12 -2.33 11.71 -17.16
CA GLY A 12 -2.37 12.85 -18.08
C GLY A 12 -0.98 13.28 -18.56
N ASP A 13 -0.42 14.32 -17.96
CA ASP A 13 0.87 14.91 -18.32
C ASP A 13 2.08 14.26 -17.62
N PHE A 14 1.84 13.38 -16.63
CA PHE A 14 2.85 12.56 -15.96
C PHE A 14 4.05 13.38 -15.45
N THR A 15 3.77 14.37 -14.59
CA THR A 15 4.80 15.26 -14.05
C THR A 15 5.66 14.63 -12.95
N PHE A 16 5.32 13.41 -12.52
CA PHE A 16 6.07 12.65 -11.52
C PHE A 16 7.57 12.61 -11.79
N LYS A 17 8.37 12.90 -10.75
CA LYS A 17 9.82 12.79 -10.83
C LYS A 17 10.44 12.58 -9.46
N ASN A 18 11.34 11.58 -9.40
CA ASN A 18 12.21 11.39 -8.25
C ASN A 18 13.30 12.47 -8.15
N SER A 19 13.45 13.05 -6.96
CA SER A 19 14.64 13.80 -6.58
C SER A 19 15.88 12.88 -6.51
N PRO A 20 17.11 13.43 -6.51
CA PRO A 20 18.31 12.63 -6.32
C PRO A 20 18.32 11.83 -5.00
N GLU A 21 17.56 12.25 -3.99
CA GLU A 21 17.41 11.53 -2.73
C GLU A 21 16.48 10.33 -2.89
N SER A 22 15.31 10.52 -3.51
CA SER A 22 14.38 9.43 -3.84
C SER A 22 15.02 8.37 -4.74
N VAL A 23 15.83 8.77 -5.71
CA VAL A 23 16.59 7.81 -6.55
C VAL A 23 17.55 6.97 -5.71
N ARG A 24 18.21 7.53 -4.68
CA ARG A 24 19.17 6.79 -3.86
C ARG A 24 18.51 5.81 -2.90
N ARG A 25 17.32 6.15 -2.38
CA ARG A 25 16.58 5.30 -1.45
C ARG A 25 15.67 4.28 -2.14
N PHE A 26 15.52 4.36 -3.47
CA PHE A 26 14.69 3.44 -4.25
C PHE A 26 15.03 1.97 -3.93
N PRO A 27 14.04 1.13 -3.58
CA PRO A 27 14.27 -0.24 -3.16
C PRO A 27 14.54 -1.15 -4.36
N PHE A 28 15.72 -1.05 -4.96
CA PHE A 28 16.10 -1.87 -6.10
C PHE A 28 15.94 -3.37 -5.75
N PRO A 29 15.14 -4.16 -6.51
CA PRO A 29 14.62 -5.44 -6.03
C PRO A 29 15.49 -6.64 -6.43
N PHE A 30 16.60 -6.42 -7.12
CA PHE A 30 17.46 -7.47 -7.67
C PHE A 30 18.77 -7.57 -6.91
N ASP A 31 19.00 -8.72 -6.30
CA ASP A 31 20.24 -9.13 -5.62
C ASP A 31 21.16 -9.96 -6.53
N GLU A 32 20.62 -10.51 -7.62
CA GLU A 32 21.32 -11.28 -8.65
C GLU A 32 21.04 -10.73 -10.07
N ASP A 33 21.86 -11.14 -11.06
CA ASP A 33 21.71 -10.74 -12.46
C ASP A 33 20.49 -11.39 -13.16
N GLU A 34 19.94 -12.46 -12.57
CA GLU A 34 18.74 -13.16 -13.05
C GLU A 34 17.67 -13.21 -11.94
N TYR A 35 16.40 -13.06 -12.32
CA TYR A 35 15.28 -13.07 -11.37
C TYR A 35 14.52 -14.41 -11.41
N MET A 36 14.22 -14.97 -10.24
CA MET A 36 13.35 -16.14 -10.08
C MET A 36 12.44 -15.96 -8.85
N TYR A 37 11.22 -16.49 -8.93
CA TYR A 37 10.30 -16.48 -7.78
C TYR A 37 10.88 -17.26 -6.59
N SER A 38 10.78 -16.68 -5.41
CA SER A 38 11.18 -17.29 -4.15
C SER A 38 10.26 -16.84 -3.02
N VAL A 39 10.38 -17.46 -1.85
CA VAL A 39 9.77 -16.94 -0.62
C VAL A 39 10.75 -15.92 -0.04
N ASN A 40 10.79 -14.71 -0.61
CA ASN A 40 11.71 -13.63 -0.25
C ASN A 40 11.24 -12.81 0.97
N ILE A 41 10.77 -13.49 2.01
CA ILE A 41 10.24 -12.87 3.23
C ILE A 41 11.37 -12.70 4.25
N GLU A 42 11.51 -11.49 4.78
CA GLU A 42 12.45 -11.17 5.87
C GLU A 42 11.77 -10.35 6.96
N ALA A 43 12.43 -10.20 8.12
CA ALA A 43 11.88 -9.40 9.22
C ALA A 43 11.75 -7.93 8.82
N HIS A 44 10.62 -7.31 9.14
CA HIS A 44 10.38 -5.89 8.89
C HIS A 44 10.79 -5.06 10.11
N THR A 45 12.10 -5.03 10.35
CA THR A 45 12.72 -4.19 11.39
C THR A 45 13.25 -2.90 10.81
N ALA A 46 13.37 -1.87 11.66
CA ALA A 46 13.97 -0.58 11.29
C ALA A 46 15.35 -0.79 10.65
N GLY A 47 15.50 -0.28 9.43
CA GLY A 47 16.73 -0.29 8.66
C GLY A 47 17.55 0.98 8.84
N GLU A 48 18.43 1.24 7.88
CA GLU A 48 19.31 2.40 7.90
C GLU A 48 18.52 3.72 7.79
N PRO A 49 18.93 4.79 8.51
CA PRO A 49 18.31 6.10 8.38
C PRO A 49 18.26 6.61 6.93
N GLY A 50 17.11 7.13 6.52
CA GLY A 50 16.79 7.60 5.18
C GLY A 50 16.35 6.50 4.19
N SER A 51 16.46 5.22 4.57
CA SER A 51 15.99 4.11 3.72
C SER A 51 14.47 3.97 3.78
N VAL A 52 13.88 3.29 2.79
CA VAL A 52 12.44 2.98 2.75
C VAL A 52 11.99 1.96 3.82
N VAL A 53 12.93 1.47 4.63
CA VAL A 53 12.67 0.53 5.73
C VAL A 53 13.12 1.09 7.08
N GLU A 54 13.49 2.38 7.15
CA GLU A 54 13.78 3.05 8.44
C GLU A 54 12.57 2.95 9.38
N HIS A 55 11.38 3.17 8.83
CA HIS A 55 10.12 3.18 9.55
C HIS A 55 9.22 2.01 9.15
N PRO A 56 8.23 1.62 9.99
CA PRO A 56 7.27 0.57 9.64
C PRO A 56 6.41 0.92 8.41
N ILE A 57 6.13 2.21 8.22
CA ILE A 57 5.38 2.73 7.09
C ILE A 57 6.17 3.91 6.56
N ASP A 58 6.59 3.81 5.30
CA ASP A 58 7.36 4.87 4.66
C ASP A 58 6.45 6.01 4.18
N VAL A 59 6.89 7.23 4.43
CA VAL A 59 6.35 8.47 3.86
C VAL A 59 7.48 9.18 3.16
N ASP A 60 7.27 9.52 1.89
CA ASP A 60 8.30 10.15 1.07
C ASP A 60 7.85 11.51 0.49
N GLU A 61 8.70 12.09 -0.37
CA GLU A 61 8.44 13.39 -1.00
C GLU A 61 7.16 13.41 -1.86
N HIS A 62 6.59 12.25 -2.18
CA HIS A 62 5.45 12.08 -3.08
C HIS A 62 4.11 11.90 -2.36
N TYR A 63 4.12 11.82 -1.02
CA TYR A 63 2.96 11.56 -0.17
C TYR A 63 1.69 12.35 -0.54
N VAL A 64 1.82 13.68 -0.70
CA VAL A 64 0.67 14.55 -0.99
C VAL A 64 0.10 14.24 -2.37
N ALA A 65 0.95 14.06 -3.38
CA ALA A 65 0.53 13.76 -4.74
C ALA A 65 -0.14 12.40 -4.84
N GLU A 66 0.39 11.39 -4.15
CA GLU A 66 -0.20 10.04 -4.13
C GLU A 66 -1.56 10.02 -3.40
N CYS A 67 -1.70 10.73 -2.28
CA CYS A 67 -3.00 10.85 -1.61
C CYS A 67 -4.04 11.56 -2.50
N LYS A 68 -3.62 12.57 -3.27
CA LYS A 68 -4.48 13.24 -4.27
C LYS A 68 -4.88 12.30 -5.40
N GLU A 69 -3.94 11.52 -5.93
CA GLU A 69 -4.21 10.51 -6.95
C GLU A 69 -5.23 9.50 -6.46
N ARG A 70 -5.06 8.97 -5.24
CA ARG A 70 -6.04 8.08 -4.61
C ARG A 70 -7.42 8.74 -4.50
N ALA A 71 -7.48 10.00 -4.10
CA ALA A 71 -8.75 10.72 -4.00
C ALA A 71 -9.46 10.84 -5.37
N ILE A 72 -8.70 11.05 -6.45
CA ILE A 72 -9.23 11.07 -7.83
C ILE A 72 -9.76 9.67 -8.20
N VAL A 73 -8.97 8.62 -8.03
CA VAL A 73 -9.37 7.23 -8.33
C VAL A 73 -10.68 6.88 -7.61
N LEU A 74 -10.77 7.16 -6.30
CA LEU A 74 -11.96 6.85 -5.51
C LEU A 74 -13.19 7.69 -5.89
N SER A 75 -12.98 8.88 -6.45
CA SER A 75 -14.10 9.71 -6.95
C SER A 75 -14.66 9.19 -8.27
N GLU A 76 -13.82 8.53 -9.07
CA GLU A 76 -14.18 7.93 -10.35
C GLU A 76 -14.79 6.53 -10.14
N ASP A 77 -14.26 5.77 -9.17
CA ASP A 77 -14.67 4.41 -8.87
C ASP A 77 -14.48 4.10 -7.37
N HIS A 78 -15.57 4.08 -6.61
CA HIS A 78 -15.51 3.76 -5.17
C HIS A 78 -15.32 2.25 -4.91
N THR A 79 -15.49 1.38 -5.90
CA THR A 79 -15.32 -0.08 -5.72
C THR A 79 -13.87 -0.48 -5.43
N ARG A 80 -12.93 0.46 -5.58
CA ARG A 80 -11.53 0.35 -5.17
C ARG A 80 -11.33 0.29 -3.65
N CYS A 81 -12.36 0.61 -2.87
CA CYS A 81 -12.42 0.42 -1.44
C CYS A 81 -13.44 -0.67 -1.10
N VAL A 82 -12.95 -1.86 -0.74
CA VAL A 82 -13.79 -2.99 -0.31
C VAL A 82 -13.71 -3.09 1.21
N ALA A 83 -14.85 -3.15 1.88
CA ALA A 83 -14.92 -3.36 3.32
C ALA A 83 -16.09 -4.27 3.69
N LEU A 84 -15.84 -5.58 3.89
CA LEU A 84 -16.89 -6.50 4.30
C LEU A 84 -17.35 -6.22 5.74
N PRO A 85 -18.65 -6.38 6.07
CA PRO A 85 -19.20 -5.92 7.35
C PRO A 85 -18.55 -6.51 8.61
N HIS A 86 -18.02 -7.72 8.54
CA HIS A 86 -17.38 -8.39 9.68
C HIS A 86 -15.98 -7.84 10.00
N MET A 87 -15.40 -7.04 9.10
CA MET A 87 -14.04 -6.51 9.23
C MET A 87 -13.94 -5.22 10.06
N MET A 88 -15.01 -4.79 10.74
CA MET A 88 -15.07 -3.50 11.45
C MET A 88 -13.95 -3.33 12.49
N ASP A 89 -13.64 -4.37 13.27
CA ASP A 89 -12.56 -4.32 14.25
C ASP A 89 -11.19 -4.15 13.55
N ALA A 90 -11.01 -4.82 12.42
CA ALA A 90 -9.81 -4.69 11.59
C ALA A 90 -9.69 -3.29 10.97
N GLN A 91 -10.81 -2.65 10.60
CA GLN A 91 -10.80 -1.26 10.14
C GLN A 91 -10.24 -0.30 11.22
N TRP A 92 -10.67 -0.47 12.47
CA TRP A 92 -10.14 0.31 13.58
C TRP A 92 -8.70 -0.06 13.91
N ASP A 93 -8.28 -1.32 13.73
CA ASP A 93 -6.89 -1.72 13.91
C ASP A 93 -5.98 -1.01 12.91
N MET A 94 -6.46 -0.80 11.69
CA MET A 94 -5.77 0.01 10.70
C MET A 94 -5.67 1.48 11.11
N VAL A 95 -6.74 2.07 11.67
CA VAL A 95 -6.67 3.44 12.21
C VAL A 95 -5.55 3.57 13.24
N ASP A 96 -5.48 2.63 14.20
CA ASP A 96 -4.43 2.65 15.22
C ASP A 96 -3.03 2.44 14.64
N LEU A 97 -2.85 1.41 13.80
CA LEU A 97 -1.57 1.06 13.19
C LEU A 97 -1.00 2.24 12.41
N ILE A 98 -1.78 2.82 11.50
CA ILE A 98 -1.31 3.90 10.63
C ILE A 98 -1.05 5.17 11.45
N MET A 99 -2.01 5.65 12.23
CA MET A 99 -1.85 6.92 12.95
C MET A 99 -0.72 6.86 13.98
N THR A 100 -0.60 5.75 14.71
CA THR A 100 0.50 5.55 15.66
C THR A 100 1.83 5.52 14.93
N SER A 101 1.97 4.71 13.88
CA SER A 101 3.23 4.59 13.13
C SER A 101 3.67 5.92 12.51
N LEU A 102 2.74 6.66 11.90
CA LEU A 102 3.03 7.93 11.24
C LEU A 102 3.39 9.03 12.24
N SER A 103 2.66 9.14 13.36
CA SER A 103 2.95 10.15 14.39
C SER A 103 4.24 9.89 15.15
N GLU A 104 4.63 8.64 15.34
CA GLU A 104 5.90 8.27 15.97
C GLU A 104 7.09 8.44 15.01
N SER A 105 6.91 8.09 13.73
CA SER A 105 7.97 8.12 12.72
C SER A 105 8.23 9.53 12.17
N TYR A 106 7.16 10.31 11.96
CA TYR A 106 7.22 11.64 11.36
C TYR A 106 6.46 12.68 12.21
N PRO A 107 6.93 12.95 13.45
CA PRO A 107 6.20 13.78 14.42
C PRO A 107 6.08 15.26 14.00
N SER A 108 6.90 15.74 13.07
CA SER A 108 6.76 17.09 12.50
C SER A 108 5.53 17.21 11.61
N GLU A 109 5.15 16.12 10.94
CA GLU A 109 4.14 16.02 9.90
C GLU A 109 2.81 15.53 10.48
N PHE A 110 2.85 14.53 11.34
CA PHE A 110 1.67 13.90 11.93
C PHE A 110 1.71 13.96 13.46
N GLN A 111 0.57 14.16 14.10
CA GLN A 111 0.43 14.09 15.55
C GLN A 111 -0.81 13.29 15.93
N LEU A 112 -0.67 12.48 16.98
CA LEU A 112 -1.77 11.73 17.56
C LEU A 112 -1.78 11.94 19.07
N THR A 113 -2.91 12.41 19.61
CA THR A 113 -3.16 12.49 21.05
C THR A 113 -4.33 11.59 21.40
N LYS A 114 -4.17 10.73 22.41
CA LYS A 114 -5.19 9.78 22.87
C LYS A 114 -5.61 10.10 24.31
N ASP A 115 -6.89 10.41 24.55
CA ASP A 115 -7.52 10.50 25.87
C ASP A 115 -8.63 9.43 26.00
N GLY A 116 -8.21 8.22 26.38
CA GLY A 116 -9.04 7.02 26.24
C GLY A 116 -9.39 6.78 24.77
N ASP A 117 -10.69 6.71 24.48
CA ASP A 117 -11.20 6.55 23.12
C ASP A 117 -11.33 7.89 22.38
N ASN A 118 -11.17 9.04 23.05
CA ASN A 118 -11.19 10.34 22.38
C ASN A 118 -9.83 10.60 21.75
N TRP A 119 -9.77 10.55 20.43
CA TRP A 119 -8.54 10.70 19.67
C TRP A 119 -8.54 12.03 18.94
N HIS A 120 -7.39 12.70 18.96
CA HIS A 120 -7.12 13.91 18.19
C HIS A 120 -5.98 13.61 17.22
N TRP A 121 -6.28 13.69 15.93
CA TRP A 121 -5.38 13.38 14.83
C TRP A 121 -5.10 14.63 14.02
N VAL A 122 -3.82 14.93 13.82
CA VAL A 122 -3.35 16.01 12.96
C VAL A 122 -2.48 15.43 11.86
N ASN A 123 -2.87 15.65 10.62
CA ASN A 123 -2.09 15.36 9.43
C ASN A 123 -1.87 16.68 8.69
N LYS A 124 -0.73 17.33 8.99
CA LYS A 124 -0.41 18.65 8.46
C LYS A 124 -0.23 18.66 6.94
N PRO A 125 0.40 17.66 6.30
CA PRO A 125 0.54 17.67 4.85
C PRO A 125 -0.79 17.73 4.08
N LEU A 126 -1.87 17.18 4.64
CA LEU A 126 -3.21 17.19 4.04
C LEU A 126 -4.18 18.20 4.67
N ASP A 127 -3.70 19.07 5.58
CA ASP A 127 -4.52 20.05 6.31
C ASP A 127 -5.71 19.41 7.07
N ILE A 128 -5.44 18.29 7.75
CA ILE A 128 -6.43 17.56 8.57
C ILE A 128 -6.14 17.80 10.04
N ASP A 129 -7.19 18.19 10.78
CA ASP A 129 -7.19 18.38 12.23
C ASP A 129 -8.55 17.89 12.76
N ASP A 130 -8.62 16.58 13.04
CA ASP A 130 -9.85 15.88 13.35
C ASP A 130 -9.84 15.34 14.78
N THR A 131 -10.98 15.44 15.45
CA THR A 131 -11.25 14.78 16.73
C THR A 131 -12.38 13.78 16.56
N PHE A 132 -12.16 12.54 16.97
CA PHE A 132 -13.13 11.44 16.83
C PHE A 132 -13.07 10.49 18.03
N VAL A 133 -14.04 9.59 18.12
CA VAL A 133 -14.09 8.54 19.15
C VAL A 133 -13.72 7.21 18.51
N PHE A 134 -12.59 6.66 18.92
CA PHE A 134 -12.10 5.37 18.45
C PHE A 134 -13.11 4.26 18.79
N GLY A 135 -13.52 3.49 17.78
CA GLY A 135 -14.58 2.49 17.90
C GLY A 135 -15.99 3.00 17.55
N ASP A 136 -16.23 4.31 17.48
CA ASP A 136 -17.51 4.89 17.09
C ASP A 136 -17.42 5.54 15.70
N LYS A 137 -17.82 4.79 14.67
CA LYS A 137 -17.73 5.25 13.28
C LYS A 137 -18.63 6.44 12.95
N SER A 138 -19.63 6.73 13.80
CA SER A 138 -20.50 7.89 13.59
C SER A 138 -19.79 9.23 13.83
N THR A 139 -18.59 9.19 14.43
CA THR A 139 -17.75 10.35 14.69
C THR A 139 -16.75 10.65 13.56
N LEU A 140 -16.71 9.81 12.52
CA LEU A 140 -15.90 10.00 11.32
C LEU A 140 -16.79 10.36 10.11
N PRO A 141 -16.25 11.05 9.09
CA PRO A 141 -17.01 11.41 7.90
C PRO A 141 -17.33 10.23 6.97
N MET A 142 -16.66 9.09 7.18
CA MET A 142 -16.78 7.84 6.41
C MET A 142 -16.36 6.65 7.29
N ASP A 143 -16.41 5.44 6.74
CA ASP A 143 -15.98 4.25 7.48
C ASP A 143 -14.47 4.33 7.86
N PRO A 144 -14.07 3.80 9.03
CA PRO A 144 -12.74 4.05 9.61
C PRO A 144 -11.58 3.68 8.70
N PHE A 145 -11.72 2.56 7.98
CA PHE A 145 -10.68 2.11 7.05
C PHE A 145 -10.51 3.07 5.87
N GLU A 146 -11.61 3.47 5.21
CA GLU A 146 -11.52 4.43 4.11
C GLU A 146 -10.92 5.75 4.57
N TYR A 147 -11.33 6.24 5.75
CA TYR A 147 -10.85 7.49 6.32
C TYR A 147 -9.31 7.50 6.49
N VAL A 148 -8.73 6.44 7.06
CA VAL A 148 -7.29 6.38 7.29
C VAL A 148 -6.51 6.00 6.02
N MET A 149 -7.07 5.16 5.15
CA MET A 149 -6.43 4.77 3.90
C MET A 149 -6.34 5.91 2.88
N ARG A 150 -7.17 6.94 2.98
CA ARG A 150 -7.00 8.18 2.21
C ARG A 150 -5.77 9.01 2.61
N GLN A 151 -5.05 8.59 3.66
CA GLN A 151 -3.97 9.37 4.30
C GLN A 151 -2.64 8.60 4.44
N VAL A 152 -2.43 7.50 3.72
CA VAL A 152 -1.19 6.71 3.77
C VAL A 152 -0.79 6.21 2.38
N GLN A 153 0.49 6.22 2.01
CA GLN A 153 0.93 5.72 0.70
C GLN A 153 0.78 4.19 0.56
N GLY A 154 0.79 3.72 -0.69
CA GLY A 154 0.65 2.32 -1.06
C GLY A 154 -0.78 1.80 -0.95
N ASP A 155 -1.02 0.64 -1.57
CA ASP A 155 -2.27 -0.08 -1.46
C ASP A 155 -2.24 -1.04 -0.26
N TRP A 156 -3.40 -1.25 0.36
CA TRP A 156 -3.52 -2.05 1.58
C TRP A 156 -4.61 -3.10 1.42
N VAL A 157 -4.27 -4.34 1.78
CA VAL A 157 -5.20 -5.47 1.85
C VAL A 157 -5.10 -6.09 3.24
N ILE A 158 -6.24 -6.20 3.90
CA ILE A 158 -6.37 -6.77 5.23
C ILE A 158 -7.12 -8.08 5.06
N MET A 159 -6.48 -9.16 5.53
CA MET A 159 -6.98 -10.51 5.34
C MET A 159 -7.60 -11.05 6.61
N ASP A 160 -8.82 -11.58 6.53
CA ASP A 160 -9.39 -12.37 7.62
C ASP A 160 -8.70 -13.74 7.66
N GLN A 161 -8.30 -14.16 8.86
CA GLN A 161 -7.67 -15.46 9.07
C GLN A 161 -8.69 -16.42 9.68
N ARG A 162 -9.19 -17.34 8.85
CA ARG A 162 -10.16 -18.36 9.24
C ARG A 162 -9.90 -19.66 8.48
N ASP A 163 -10.33 -20.78 9.06
CA ASP A 163 -10.29 -22.10 8.42
C ASP A 163 -8.91 -22.49 7.85
N ASP A 164 -7.83 -22.15 8.57
CA ASP A 164 -6.43 -22.34 8.16
C ASP A 164 -6.06 -21.68 6.82
N ASP A 165 -6.72 -20.57 6.47
CA ASP A 165 -6.44 -19.76 5.27
C ASP A 165 -6.54 -18.24 5.56
N LEU A 166 -6.26 -17.42 4.55
CA LEU A 166 -6.38 -15.96 4.58
C LEU A 166 -7.32 -15.50 3.47
N TYR A 167 -8.26 -14.61 3.77
CA TYR A 167 -9.28 -14.13 2.83
C TYR A 167 -9.27 -12.62 2.67
N ALA A 168 -9.33 -12.16 1.42
CA ALA A 168 -9.28 -10.76 0.99
C ALA A 168 -10.53 -9.95 1.32
N ASP A 169 -10.80 -9.69 2.60
CA ASP A 169 -12.12 -9.22 3.04
C ASP A 169 -12.20 -7.70 3.29
N LEU A 170 -11.05 -7.01 3.29
CA LEU A 170 -10.94 -5.56 3.44
C LEU A 170 -9.75 -5.04 2.61
N GLY A 171 -9.90 -3.97 1.84
CA GLY A 171 -8.80 -3.43 1.05
C GLY A 171 -9.08 -2.10 0.37
N MET A 172 -8.02 -1.28 0.24
CA MET A 172 -7.99 -0.04 -0.51
C MET A 172 -6.90 -0.18 -1.57
N VAL A 173 -7.31 -0.27 -2.83
CA VAL A 173 -6.41 -0.64 -3.92
C VAL A 173 -6.66 0.28 -5.13
N THR A 174 -5.78 1.26 -5.25
CA THR A 174 -5.91 2.41 -6.16
C THR A 174 -4.67 2.65 -7.01
N GLY A 175 -3.56 2.01 -6.67
CA GLY A 175 -2.29 2.14 -7.35
C GLY A 175 -1.74 0.79 -7.76
N GLN A 176 -2.55 -0.19 -8.12
CA GLN A 176 -2.14 -1.60 -8.25
C GLN A 176 -1.51 -2.01 -9.57
N ALA A 177 -1.09 -3.27 -9.65
CA ALA A 177 -0.36 -3.87 -10.75
C ALA A 177 -1.19 -4.91 -11.53
N ASP A 178 -2.15 -4.46 -12.34
CA ASP A 178 -2.95 -5.27 -13.26
C ASP A 178 -3.81 -6.36 -12.58
N TRP A 179 -4.48 -5.98 -11.49
CA TRP A 179 -5.50 -6.77 -10.78
C TRP A 179 -6.58 -5.87 -10.18
N SER A 180 -7.60 -6.45 -9.54
CA SER A 180 -8.73 -5.72 -8.95
C SER A 180 -9.10 -6.27 -7.58
N VAL A 181 -9.13 -5.41 -6.57
CA VAL A 181 -9.63 -5.76 -5.23
C VAL A 181 -11.13 -6.06 -5.25
N ALA A 182 -11.89 -5.44 -6.14
CA ALA A 182 -13.32 -5.69 -6.27
C ALA A 182 -13.60 -7.09 -6.84
N PHE A 183 -12.72 -7.60 -7.73
CA PHE A 183 -12.81 -8.97 -8.21
C PHE A 183 -12.37 -9.97 -7.14
N ASP A 184 -11.30 -9.66 -6.41
CA ASP A 184 -10.68 -10.59 -5.47
C ASP A 184 -11.35 -10.57 -4.08
N ALA A 185 -12.29 -9.65 -3.83
CA ALA A 185 -13.02 -9.54 -2.58
C ALA A 185 -13.62 -10.88 -2.13
N GLY A 186 -13.21 -11.38 -0.96
CA GLY A 186 -13.66 -12.66 -0.42
C GLY A 186 -12.91 -13.90 -0.92
N MET A 187 -11.94 -13.76 -1.84
CA MET A 187 -11.10 -14.87 -2.28
C MET A 187 -10.08 -15.27 -1.20
N SER A 188 -9.80 -16.56 -1.12
CA SER A 188 -8.71 -17.12 -0.30
C SER A 188 -7.33 -16.81 -0.88
N PHE A 189 -6.29 -17.03 -0.07
CA PHE A 189 -4.90 -16.77 -0.45
C PHE A 189 -4.48 -17.53 -1.71
N LYS A 190 -5.04 -18.72 -1.97
CA LYS A 190 -4.70 -19.48 -3.17
C LYS A 190 -5.52 -19.07 -4.38
N GLU A 191 -6.76 -18.63 -4.18
CA GLU A 191 -7.67 -18.24 -5.26
C GLU A 191 -7.17 -16.99 -5.98
N TRP A 192 -6.84 -15.91 -5.25
CA TRP A 192 -6.37 -14.68 -5.90
C TRP A 192 -4.96 -14.79 -6.52
N HIS A 193 -4.19 -15.82 -6.14
CA HIS A 193 -2.85 -16.10 -6.66
C HIS A 193 -2.88 -17.11 -7.81
N ALA A 194 -4.05 -17.68 -8.13
CA ALA A 194 -4.21 -18.67 -9.20
C ALA A 194 -3.67 -18.21 -10.57
N PRO A 195 -3.74 -16.91 -10.95
CA PRO A 195 -3.18 -16.45 -12.22
C PRO A 195 -1.65 -16.45 -12.30
N VAL A 196 -0.93 -16.57 -11.17
CA VAL A 196 0.53 -16.46 -11.15
C VAL A 196 1.18 -17.73 -11.71
N PRO A 197 1.94 -17.65 -12.82
CA PRO A 197 2.54 -18.83 -13.45
C PRO A 197 3.71 -19.36 -12.62
N HIS A 198 3.97 -20.67 -12.71
CA HIS A 198 5.11 -21.41 -12.11
C HIS A 198 5.19 -21.45 -10.57
N ALA A 199 4.77 -20.39 -9.87
CA ALA A 199 4.82 -20.31 -8.40
C ALA A 199 4.01 -21.42 -7.68
N PRO A 200 2.81 -21.83 -8.15
CA PRO A 200 2.07 -22.95 -7.56
C PRO A 200 2.83 -24.27 -7.69
N GLU A 201 3.40 -24.56 -8.87
CA GLU A 201 4.16 -25.80 -9.13
C GLU A 201 5.43 -25.89 -8.27
N MET A 202 6.01 -24.73 -7.91
CA MET A 202 7.17 -24.62 -7.03
C MET A 202 6.81 -24.66 -5.53
N GLY A 203 5.53 -24.78 -5.17
CA GLY A 203 5.03 -24.78 -3.80
C GLY A 203 5.29 -23.48 -3.03
N ILE A 204 5.49 -22.36 -3.73
CA ILE A 204 5.82 -21.06 -3.13
C ILE A 204 4.64 -20.57 -2.28
N PHE A 205 3.43 -20.62 -2.83
CA PHE A 205 2.23 -20.16 -2.12
C PHE A 205 1.89 -21.00 -0.90
N ASP A 206 2.10 -22.32 -0.94
CA ASP A 206 1.88 -23.17 0.24
C ASP A 206 2.82 -22.80 1.40
N ARG A 207 4.10 -22.55 1.08
CA ARG A 207 5.10 -22.13 2.08
C ARG A 207 4.83 -20.72 2.60
N ALA A 208 4.46 -19.80 1.71
CA ALA A 208 4.10 -18.43 2.07
C ALA A 208 2.87 -18.39 2.99
N LEU A 209 1.78 -19.06 2.61
CA LEU A 209 0.57 -19.16 3.45
C LEU A 209 0.89 -19.74 4.82
N LYS A 210 1.62 -20.86 4.87
CA LYS A 210 2.05 -21.46 6.14
C LYS A 210 2.82 -20.47 7.02
N TYR A 211 3.70 -19.67 6.43
CA TYR A 211 4.44 -18.66 7.16
C TYR A 211 3.50 -17.57 7.70
N LEU A 212 2.64 -17.00 6.85
CA LEU A 212 1.76 -15.88 7.19
C LEU A 212 0.71 -16.23 8.25
N LEU A 213 0.17 -17.46 8.24
CA LEU A 213 -0.74 -17.94 9.27
C LEU A 213 -0.13 -17.91 10.69
N HIS A 214 1.20 -17.98 10.78
CA HIS A 214 1.94 -17.96 12.04
C HIS A 214 2.56 -16.59 12.35
N LEU A 215 2.27 -15.56 11.55
CA LEU A 215 2.76 -14.20 11.79
C LEU A 215 2.26 -13.68 13.14
N GLN A 216 3.19 -13.26 14.01
CA GLN A 216 2.90 -12.81 15.36
C GLN A 216 2.79 -11.28 15.43
N TYR A 217 1.93 -10.81 16.34
CA TYR A 217 1.86 -9.39 16.68
C TYR A 217 3.22 -8.86 17.17
N GLY A 218 3.60 -7.67 16.71
CA GLY A 218 4.89 -7.04 17.02
C GLY A 218 6.09 -7.65 16.29
N SER A 219 5.90 -8.58 15.37
CA SER A 219 6.97 -9.17 14.54
C SER A 219 6.59 -9.12 13.05
N PRO A 220 6.41 -7.91 12.47
CA PRO A 220 6.06 -7.80 11.06
C PRO A 220 7.18 -8.32 10.17
N VAL A 221 6.80 -8.71 8.96
CA VAL A 221 7.73 -9.18 7.92
C VAL A 221 7.53 -8.38 6.65
N ARG A 222 8.52 -8.39 5.77
CA ARG A 222 8.46 -7.69 4.49
C ARG A 222 8.99 -8.56 3.36
N ARG A 223 8.62 -8.20 2.14
CA ARG A 223 9.20 -8.72 0.90
C ARG A 223 9.13 -7.66 -0.19
N THR A 224 9.83 -7.89 -1.29
CA THR A 224 9.70 -7.09 -2.50
C THR A 224 8.97 -7.85 -3.61
N ASN A 225 8.17 -7.12 -4.37
CA ASN A 225 7.63 -7.53 -5.66
C ASN A 225 7.97 -6.45 -6.69
N TRP A 226 8.00 -6.78 -7.98
CA TRP A 226 8.35 -5.79 -9.00
C TRP A 226 7.68 -6.07 -10.34
N ARG A 227 7.59 -5.01 -11.16
CA ARG A 227 7.22 -5.09 -12.57
C ARG A 227 7.74 -3.88 -13.33
N MET A 228 7.64 -3.91 -14.66
CA MET A 228 7.81 -2.73 -15.50
C MET A 228 6.45 -2.05 -15.74
N CYS A 229 6.45 -0.73 -15.78
CA CYS A 229 5.30 0.10 -16.14
C CYS A 229 5.68 1.12 -17.21
N VAL A 230 4.79 1.40 -18.16
CA VAL A 230 4.97 2.53 -19.07
C VAL A 230 4.27 3.75 -18.49
N ASN A 231 5.00 4.87 -18.44
CA ASN A 231 4.70 6.07 -17.67
C ASN A 231 4.67 5.79 -16.15
N PRO A 232 4.81 6.83 -15.29
CA PRO A 232 4.70 6.67 -13.84
C PRO A 232 3.23 6.62 -13.43
N ARG A 233 2.47 5.68 -14.01
CA ARG A 233 1.05 5.49 -13.71
C ARG A 233 0.88 4.59 -12.49
N LEU A 234 0.18 5.09 -11.47
CA LEU A 234 -0.18 4.29 -10.30
C LEU A 234 -1.37 3.37 -10.60
N ASP A 235 -2.48 3.92 -11.09
CA ASP A 235 -3.69 3.16 -11.45
C ASP A 235 -3.49 2.37 -12.75
N THR A 236 -2.81 1.23 -12.66
CA THR A 236 -2.73 0.22 -13.72
C THR A 236 -3.66 -0.95 -13.43
N SER A 237 -4.92 -0.62 -13.15
CA SER A 237 -5.96 -1.56 -12.74
C SER A 237 -6.63 -2.30 -13.89
N SER A 238 -7.29 -3.43 -13.62
CA SER A 238 -8.11 -4.09 -14.63
C SER A 238 -9.30 -3.23 -15.08
N GLU A 239 -9.79 -2.37 -14.18
CA GLU A 239 -10.91 -1.45 -14.38
C GLU A 239 -10.61 -0.37 -15.42
N THR A 240 -9.35 0.07 -15.55
CA THR A 240 -8.93 1.13 -16.48
C THR A 240 -7.99 0.65 -17.57
N TYR A 241 -8.01 -0.66 -17.90
CA TYR A 241 -7.14 -1.26 -18.90
C TYR A 241 -7.22 -0.57 -20.28
N ASP A 242 -8.40 -0.07 -20.67
CA ASP A 242 -8.57 0.70 -21.91
C ASP A 242 -7.83 2.04 -21.92
N VAL A 243 -7.51 2.58 -20.73
CA VAL A 243 -6.79 3.84 -20.55
C VAL A 243 -5.28 3.64 -20.55
N TRP A 244 -4.76 2.62 -19.87
CA TRP A 244 -3.31 2.42 -19.72
C TRP A 244 -2.74 1.28 -20.57
N GLY A 245 -3.54 0.30 -20.97
CA GLY A 245 -3.07 -0.85 -21.74
C GLY A 245 -2.44 -0.46 -23.08
N THR A 246 -2.92 0.62 -23.70
CA THR A 246 -2.36 1.17 -24.94
C THR A 246 -1.00 1.84 -24.75
N ASP A 247 -0.67 2.31 -23.55
CA ASP A 247 0.62 2.96 -23.26
C ASP A 247 1.79 2.00 -23.48
N ASN A 248 1.57 0.69 -23.27
CA ASN A 248 2.57 -0.35 -23.51
C ASN A 248 3.10 -0.38 -24.94
N MET A 249 2.29 0.06 -25.91
CA MET A 249 2.68 0.14 -27.32
C MET A 249 3.43 1.44 -27.67
N SER A 250 3.53 2.38 -26.73
CA SER A 250 4.12 3.70 -26.94
C SER A 250 5.62 3.79 -26.60
N ALA A 251 6.16 2.74 -25.97
CA ALA A 251 7.57 2.62 -25.65
C ALA A 251 8.36 2.23 -26.92
N THR A 252 9.43 2.95 -27.18
CA THR A 252 10.39 2.70 -28.27
C THR A 252 11.79 2.65 -27.71
N LYS A 253 12.76 2.15 -28.50
CA LYS A 253 14.17 2.13 -28.11
C LYS A 253 14.68 3.53 -27.74
N GLU A 254 14.18 4.56 -28.41
CA GLU A 254 14.62 5.95 -28.27
C GLU A 254 14.04 6.63 -27.02
N ASN A 255 12.85 6.23 -26.56
CA ASN A 255 12.17 6.87 -25.43
C ASN A 255 12.10 5.99 -24.16
N ALA A 256 12.63 4.77 -24.20
CA ALA A 256 12.52 3.82 -23.10
C ALA A 256 13.05 4.37 -21.77
N GLY A 257 14.13 5.16 -21.79
CA GLY A 257 14.69 5.75 -20.57
C GLY A 257 13.78 6.80 -19.90
N ASP A 258 12.86 7.41 -20.65
CA ASP A 258 11.93 8.42 -20.13
C ASP A 258 10.56 7.82 -19.79
N LYS A 259 10.18 6.75 -20.48
CA LYS A 259 8.84 6.16 -20.40
C LYS A 259 8.74 4.89 -19.58
N VAL A 260 9.80 4.11 -19.48
CA VAL A 260 9.72 2.78 -18.87
C VAL A 260 10.22 2.87 -17.44
N PHE A 261 9.32 2.67 -16.50
CA PHE A 261 9.57 2.73 -15.06
C PHE A 261 9.71 1.33 -14.50
N LEU A 262 10.75 1.12 -13.68
CA LEU A 262 10.80 -0.02 -12.78
C LEU A 262 9.92 0.30 -11.57
N ARG A 263 8.88 -0.51 -11.37
CA ARG A 263 7.96 -0.39 -10.25
C ARG A 263 8.27 -1.48 -9.25
N VAL A 264 8.44 -1.09 -7.98
CA VAL A 264 8.71 -2.00 -6.88
C VAL A 264 7.65 -1.80 -5.81
N GLU A 265 7.14 -2.91 -5.29
CA GLU A 265 6.28 -2.94 -4.12
C GLU A 265 7.11 -3.44 -2.94
N LEU A 266 7.32 -2.57 -1.96
CA LEU A 266 7.77 -2.99 -0.64
C LEU A 266 6.54 -3.43 0.15
N GLN A 267 6.33 -4.75 0.24
CA GLN A 267 5.15 -5.31 0.89
C GLN A 267 5.48 -5.62 2.34
N ALA A 268 4.98 -4.81 3.27
CA ALA A 268 5.04 -5.08 4.70
C ALA A 268 3.77 -5.81 5.16
N LEU A 269 3.94 -6.83 6.00
CA LEU A 269 2.89 -7.71 6.49
C LEU A 269 2.86 -7.63 8.02
N PHE A 270 1.71 -7.20 8.54
CA PHE A 270 1.48 -6.97 9.96
C PHE A 270 0.40 -7.92 10.47
N ARG A 271 0.56 -8.38 11.71
CA ARG A 271 -0.55 -8.95 12.48
C ARG A 271 -1.26 -7.80 13.20
N LEU A 272 -2.57 -7.68 13.03
CA LEU A 272 -3.37 -6.72 13.78
C LEU A 272 -3.67 -7.26 15.20
N PRO A 273 -3.72 -6.39 16.23
CA PRO A 273 -3.74 -6.83 17.62
C PRO A 273 -5.10 -7.29 18.15
N ARG A 274 -6.22 -6.75 17.64
CA ARG A 274 -7.56 -7.03 18.18
C ARG A 274 -8.35 -8.00 17.30
N SER A 275 -8.27 -7.80 15.99
CA SER A 275 -8.92 -8.60 14.96
C SER A 275 -8.20 -9.91 14.64
#